data_AF-A0A7K2NZC4-F1
#
_entry.id   AF-A0A7K2NZC4-F1
#
_cell.length_a   1.000
_cell.length_b   1.000
_cell.length_c   1.000
_cell.angle_alpha   90.00
_cell.angle_beta   90.00
_cell.angle_gamma   90.00
#
_symmetry.space_group_name_H-M   'P 1'
#
loop_
_entity.id
_entity.type
_entity.pdbx_description
1 polymer ?
#
loop_
_entity_poly.entity_id
_entity_poly.type
_entity_poly.pdbx_seq_one_letter_code
_entity_poly.pdbx_strand_id
1 'polypeptide(L)'
;PDARAWSWAGVDTAGFWARRMTHELVVHGADAALAAGLPHRAVAPEVAADAIDEWLDIVRFVQRALPGAAANELRAPGSSFHLHATDAPAELNAEWLVELPEDGIAWR
;
A
#
# COMPACT_ATOMS: atom_id res chain seq x y z
N PRO A 1 -11.02 -11.94 13.73
CA PRO A 1 -9.87 -11.20 13.14
C PRO A 1 -8.61 -11.31 14.01
N ASP A 2 -8.77 -11.36 15.34
CA ASP A 2 -7.65 -11.27 16.30
C ASP A 2 -6.90 -12.58 16.58
N ALA A 3 -7.31 -13.69 15.94
CA ALA A 3 -6.59 -14.95 16.05
C ALA A 3 -5.13 -14.77 15.59
N ARG A 4 -4.18 -15.40 16.30
CA ARG A 4 -2.76 -15.27 15.95
C ARG A 4 -2.47 -15.91 14.60
N ALA A 5 -1.73 -15.19 13.75
CA ALA A 5 -1.17 -15.69 12.50
C ALA A 5 0.23 -15.10 12.33
N TRP A 6 1.18 -15.87 11.79
CA TRP A 6 2.52 -15.34 11.55
C TRP A 6 2.49 -14.24 10.48
N SER A 7 3.19 -13.13 10.73
CA SER A 7 3.39 -12.04 9.77
C SER A 7 4.86 -11.59 9.77
N TRP A 8 5.31 -10.95 8.69
CA TRP A 8 6.62 -10.30 8.65
C TRP A 8 6.57 -8.83 9.08
N ALA A 9 5.37 -8.23 9.15
CA ALA A 9 5.17 -6.81 9.43
C ALA A 9 5.07 -6.48 10.92
N GLY A 10 5.26 -7.47 11.80
CA GLY A 10 5.09 -7.30 13.24
C GLY A 10 3.62 -7.20 13.69
N VAL A 11 2.66 -7.51 12.81
CA VAL A 11 1.23 -7.54 13.09
C VAL A 11 0.71 -8.97 12.93
N ASP A 12 0.79 -9.73 14.01
CA ASP A 12 0.58 -11.19 13.99
C ASP A 12 -0.88 -11.61 14.17
N THR A 13 -1.78 -11.05 13.35
CA THR A 13 -3.22 -11.36 13.39
C THR A 13 -3.74 -11.93 12.07
N ALA A 14 -4.74 -12.80 12.15
CA ALA A 14 -5.44 -13.32 10.99
C ALA A 14 -6.11 -12.22 10.15
N GLY A 15 -6.50 -11.10 10.78
CA GLY A 15 -7.02 -9.92 10.11
C GLY A 15 -5.99 -9.25 9.20
N PHE A 16 -4.77 -9.02 9.70
CA PHE A 16 -3.68 -8.50 8.88
C PHE A 16 -3.33 -9.44 7.73
N TRP A 17 -3.23 -10.75 8.00
CA TRP A 17 -2.95 -11.73 6.96
C TRP A 17 -4.02 -11.70 5.85
N ALA A 18 -5.31 -11.68 6.23
CA ALA A 18 -6.40 -11.64 5.26
C ALA A 18 -6.42 -10.34 4.43
N ARG A 19 -6.17 -9.18 5.06
CA ARG A 19 -6.02 -7.88 4.38
C ARG A 19 -4.91 -7.95 3.35
N ARG A 20 -3.70 -8.36 3.77
CA ARG A 20 -2.55 -8.45 2.88
C ARG A 20 -2.78 -9.41 1.72
N MET A 21 -3.31 -10.61 1.99
CA MET A 21 -3.58 -11.58 0.93
C MET A 21 -4.63 -11.08 -0.07
N THR A 22 -5.55 -10.22 0.37
CA THR A 22 -6.50 -9.56 -0.54
C THR A 22 -5.75 -8.65 -1.52
N HIS A 23 -4.82 -7.81 -1.03
CA HIS A 23 -4.04 -6.93 -1.90
C HIS A 23 -3.07 -7.68 -2.81
N GLU A 24 -2.39 -8.71 -2.30
CA GLU A 24 -1.51 -9.57 -3.10
C GLU A 24 -2.25 -10.23 -4.26
N LEU A 25 -3.46 -10.75 -4.01
CA LEU A 25 -4.29 -11.35 -5.06
C LEU A 25 -4.77 -10.32 -6.09
N VAL A 26 -5.09 -9.10 -5.65
CA VAL A 26 -5.50 -8.02 -6.56
C VAL A 26 -4.35 -7.61 -7.48
N VAL A 27 -3.19 -7.27 -6.91
CA VAL A 27 -2.03 -6.77 -7.67
C VAL A 27 -1.50 -7.86 -8.59
N HIS A 28 -1.20 -9.05 -8.06
CA HIS A 28 -0.64 -10.12 -8.87
C HIS A 28 -1.66 -10.76 -9.82
N GLY A 29 -2.95 -10.69 -9.50
CA GLY A 29 -4.01 -11.03 -10.43
C GLY A 29 -4.03 -10.08 -11.64
N ALA A 30 -3.86 -8.78 -11.41
CA ALA A 30 -3.73 -7.79 -12.48
C ALA A 30 -2.45 -8.03 -13.30
N ASP A 31 -1.31 -8.24 -12.65
CA ASP A 31 -0.04 -8.57 -13.33
C ASP A 31 -0.20 -9.77 -14.27
N ALA A 32 -0.79 -10.86 -13.77
CA ALA A 32 -1.00 -12.08 -14.54
C ALA A 32 -1.94 -11.87 -15.73
N ALA A 33 -3.05 -11.14 -15.54
CA ALA A 33 -4.00 -10.83 -16.61
C ALA A 33 -3.34 -9.97 -17.71
N LEU A 34 -2.64 -8.91 -17.31
CA LEU A 34 -1.94 -8.01 -18.23
C LEU A 34 -0.83 -8.74 -18.99
N ALA A 35 -0.04 -9.58 -18.32
CA ALA A 35 1.00 -10.39 -18.95
C ALA A 35 0.43 -11.39 -19.97
N ALA A 36 -0.78 -11.90 -19.73
CA ALA A 36 -1.50 -12.78 -20.65
C ALA A 36 -2.23 -12.02 -21.78
N GLY A 37 -2.19 -10.68 -21.80
CA GLY A 37 -2.96 -9.86 -22.74
C GLY A 37 -4.47 -9.92 -22.53
N LEU A 38 -4.90 -10.28 -21.32
CA LEU A 38 -6.30 -10.39 -20.92
C LEU A 38 -6.76 -9.10 -20.21
N PRO A 39 -8.07 -8.78 -20.26
CA PRO A 39 -8.61 -7.70 -19.44
C PRO A 39 -8.46 -8.04 -17.96
N HIS A 40 -8.02 -7.07 -17.15
CA HIS A 40 -8.06 -7.19 -15.70
C HIS A 40 -9.45 -6.82 -15.18
N ARG A 41 -9.84 -7.42 -14.05
CA ARG A 41 -11.14 -7.15 -13.42
C ARG A 41 -11.10 -5.80 -12.72
N ALA A 42 -12.22 -5.06 -12.76
CA ALA A 42 -12.40 -3.87 -11.94
C ALA A 42 -12.20 -4.20 -10.45
N VAL A 43 -11.42 -3.36 -9.77
CA VAL A 43 -11.16 -3.44 -8.33
C VAL A 43 -12.20 -2.57 -7.61
N ALA A 44 -12.73 -3.06 -6.49
CA ALA A 44 -13.64 -2.26 -5.67
C ALA A 44 -12.90 -1.04 -5.11
N PRO A 45 -13.44 0.19 -5.19
CA PRO A 45 -12.74 1.41 -4.75
C PRO A 45 -12.23 1.34 -3.30
N GLU A 46 -12.99 0.72 -2.41
CA GLU A 46 -12.60 0.51 -1.01
C GLU A 46 -11.38 -0.41 -0.85
N VAL A 47 -11.21 -1.40 -1.73
CA VAL A 47 -10.04 -2.28 -1.75
C VAL A 47 -8.85 -1.56 -2.37
N ALA A 48 -9.08 -0.77 -3.42
CA ALA A 48 -8.03 0.01 -4.06
C ALA A 48 -7.45 1.07 -3.12
N ALA A 49 -8.31 1.80 -2.40
CA ALA A 49 -7.87 2.79 -1.41
C ALA A 49 -7.11 2.12 -0.24
N ASP A 50 -7.65 1.03 0.33
CA ASP A 50 -6.98 0.30 1.42
C ASP A 50 -5.62 -0.29 0.98
N ALA A 51 -5.48 -0.67 -0.30
CA ALA A 51 -4.22 -1.13 -0.85
C ALA A 51 -3.16 -0.01 -0.92
N ILE A 52 -3.55 1.24 -1.21
CA ILE A 52 -2.63 2.38 -1.16
C ILE A 52 -2.19 2.67 0.28
N ASP A 53 -3.11 2.63 1.24
CA ASP A 53 -2.77 2.78 2.66
C ASP A 53 -1.78 1.71 3.14
N GLU A 54 -2.06 0.42 2.85
CA GLU A 54 -1.11 -0.65 3.21
C GLU A 54 0.22 -0.50 2.47
N TRP A 55 0.21 -0.06 1.21
CA TRP A 55 1.44 0.14 0.46
C TRP A 55 2.32 1.22 1.08
N LEU A 56 1.75 2.34 1.55
CA LEU A 56 2.49 3.38 2.28
C LEU A 56 3.06 2.84 3.61
N ASP A 57 2.29 2.04 4.35
CA ASP A 57 2.80 1.33 5.53
C ASP A 57 4.00 0.43 5.21
N ILE A 58 3.93 -0.32 4.10
CA ILE A 58 5.01 -1.19 3.63
C ILE A 58 6.24 -0.39 3.21
N VAL A 59 6.08 0.72 2.48
CA VAL A 59 7.20 1.60 2.11
C VAL A 59 7.92 2.09 3.36
N ARG A 60 7.18 2.56 4.36
CA ARG A 60 7.73 3.00 5.65
C ARG A 60 8.44 1.86 6.38
N PHE A 61 7.87 0.65 6.39
CA PHE A 61 8.52 -0.53 6.94
C PHE A 61 9.84 -0.84 6.23
N VAL A 62 9.85 -0.85 4.90
CA VAL A 62 11.02 -1.13 4.07
C VAL A 62 12.12 -0.11 4.33
N GLN A 63 11.80 1.18 4.42
CA GLN A 63 12.77 2.24 4.74
C GLN A 63 13.45 2.04 6.10
N ARG A 64 12.79 1.38 7.06
CA ARG A 64 13.34 1.06 8.39
C ARG A 64 14.10 -0.26 8.41
N ALA A 65 13.58 -1.28 7.74
CA ALA A 65 14.09 -2.64 7.82
C ALA A 65 15.23 -2.92 6.83
N LEU A 66 15.30 -2.19 5.71
CA LEU A 66 16.20 -2.47 4.59
C LEU A 66 17.01 -1.22 4.18
N PRO A 67 18.22 -1.00 4.76
CA PRO A 67 19.03 0.20 4.54
C PRO A 67 19.46 0.49 3.09
N GLY A 68 19.34 -0.48 2.18
CA GLY A 68 19.69 -0.32 0.75
C GLY A 68 18.50 -0.41 -0.21
N ALA A 69 17.26 -0.44 0.29
CA ALA A 69 16.10 -0.53 -0.57
C ALA A 69 15.86 0.77 -1.34
N ALA A 70 15.36 0.64 -2.59
CA ALA A 70 14.99 1.78 -3.43
C ALA A 70 13.99 2.74 -2.75
N ALA A 71 13.16 2.23 -1.83
CA ALA A 71 12.26 3.06 -1.03
C ALA A 71 12.99 4.16 -0.22
N ASN A 72 14.29 4.03 0.05
CA ASN A 72 15.07 5.08 0.72
C ASN A 72 15.30 6.31 -0.15
N GLU A 73 15.10 6.22 -1.47
CA GLU A 73 15.11 7.39 -2.37
C GLU A 73 13.92 8.32 -2.11
N LEU A 74 12.85 7.84 -1.45
CA LEU A 74 11.72 8.63 -0.99
C LEU A 74 12.05 9.36 0.33
N ARG A 75 13.22 10.01 0.39
CA ARG A 75 13.68 10.89 1.47
C ARG A 75 14.18 12.19 0.85
N ALA A 76 13.38 13.23 0.95
CA ALA A 76 13.65 14.54 0.37
C ALA A 76 13.04 15.61 1.29
N PRO A 77 13.75 16.01 2.37
CA PRO A 77 13.20 16.89 3.39
C PRO A 77 12.59 18.17 2.79
N GLY A 78 11.37 18.50 3.22
CA GLY A 78 10.61 19.64 2.70
C GLY A 78 9.85 19.36 1.39
N SER A 79 9.95 18.15 0.83
CA SER A 79 9.20 17.73 -0.36
C SER A 79 7.99 16.87 0.02
N SER A 80 6.93 16.99 -0.78
CA SER A 80 5.72 16.17 -0.68
C SER A 80 5.12 15.93 -2.07
N PHE A 81 4.27 14.92 -2.16
CA PHE A 81 3.38 14.73 -3.31
C PHE A 81 1.99 14.33 -2.82
N HIS A 82 1.00 14.54 -3.69
CA HIS A 82 -0.40 14.26 -3.41
C HIS A 82 -0.91 13.17 -4.36
N LEU A 83 -1.55 12.16 -3.79
CA LEU A 83 -2.29 11.14 -4.55
C LEU A 83 -3.78 11.37 -4.33
N HIS A 84 -4.54 11.31 -5.42
CA HIS A 84 -5.99 11.50 -5.45
C HIS A 84 -6.61 10.41 -6.33
N ALA A 85 -7.55 9.63 -5.79
CA ALA A 85 -8.30 8.68 -6.60
C ALA A 85 -9.41 9.40 -7.40
N THR A 86 -9.40 9.23 -8.71
CA THR A 86 -10.37 9.89 -9.62
C THR A 86 -11.66 9.08 -9.84
N ASP A 87 -11.67 7.84 -9.37
CA ASP A 87 -12.72 6.83 -9.57
C ASP A 87 -13.24 6.24 -8.24
N ALA A 88 -13.02 6.96 -7.13
CA ALA A 88 -13.55 6.60 -5.81
C ALA A 88 -14.72 7.52 -5.40
N PRO A 89 -15.71 6.99 -4.68
CA PRO A 89 -16.72 7.82 -4.02
C PRO A 89 -16.09 8.73 -2.95
N ALA A 90 -16.61 9.95 -2.78
CA ALA A 90 -16.04 10.97 -1.91
C ALA A 90 -15.97 10.53 -0.43
N GLU A 91 -16.87 9.65 -0.01
CA GLU A 91 -16.96 9.12 1.35
C GLU A 91 -15.75 8.26 1.75
N LEU A 92 -14.99 7.72 0.79
CA LEU A 92 -13.77 6.97 1.07
C LEU A 92 -12.57 7.87 1.40
N ASN A 93 -12.64 9.18 1.13
CA ASN A 93 -11.55 10.12 1.33
C ASN A 93 -10.20 9.59 0.80
N ALA A 94 -10.21 9.12 -0.45
CA ALA A 94 -9.05 8.55 -1.14
C ALA A 94 -8.08 9.66 -1.63
N GLU A 95 -7.54 10.37 -0.64
CA GLU A 95 -6.62 11.50 -0.73
C GLU A 95 -5.44 11.23 0.18
N TRP A 96 -4.22 11.32 -0.33
CA TRP A 96 -3.01 11.12 0.47
C TRP A 96 -2.03 12.24 0.22
N LEU A 97 -1.72 13.03 1.24
CA LEU A 97 -0.57 13.93 1.19
C LEU A 97 0.64 13.20 1.78
N VAL A 98 1.56 12.76 0.92
CA VAL A 98 2.76 12.01 1.33
C VAL A 98 3.93 12.98 1.49
N GLU A 99 4.51 13.00 2.68
CA GLU A 99 5.68 13.80 3.05
C GLU A 99 6.94 12.91 3.10
N LEU A 100 8.08 13.49 2.72
CA LEU A 100 9.34 12.75 2.55
C LEU A 100 10.44 13.21 3.52
N PRO A 101 10.24 13.14 4.84
CA PRO A 101 11.27 13.54 5.80
C PRO A 101 12.45 12.57 5.80
N GLU A 102 13.54 12.96 6.46
CA GLU A 102 14.76 12.13 6.53
C GLU A 102 14.54 10.80 7.26
N ASP A 103 13.59 10.74 8.20
CA ASP A 103 13.29 9.56 9.03
C ASP A 103 12.33 8.54 8.40
N GLY A 104 11.98 8.74 7.13
CA GLY A 104 11.07 7.90 6.35
C GLY A 104 9.66 8.50 6.20
N ILE A 105 8.91 8.02 5.21
CA ILE A 105 7.67 8.66 4.77
C ILE A 105 6.63 8.79 5.88
N ALA A 106 5.84 9.86 5.77
CA ALA A 106 4.63 10.10 6.55
C ALA A 106 3.50 10.51 5.61
N TRP A 107 2.25 10.25 6.00
CA TRP A 107 1.09 10.66 5.22
C TRP A 107 -0.10 10.95 6.12
N ARG A 108 -1.07 11.67 5.56
CA ARG A 108 -2.37 12.01 6.15
C ARG A 108 -3.44 12.06 5.08
#